data_AF-A0A1E5GX53-F1
#
_entry.id   AF-A0A1E5GX53-F1
#
_cell.length_a   1.000
_cell.length_b   1.000
_cell.length_c   1.000
_cell.angle_alpha   90.00
_cell.angle_beta   90.00
_cell.angle_gamma   90.00
#
_symmetry.space_group_name_H-M   'P 1'
#
loop_
_entity.id
_entity.type
_entity.pdbx_description
1 polymer ?
#
loop_
_entity_poly.entity_id
_entity_poly.type
_entity_poly.pdbx_seq_one_letter_code
_entity_poly.pdbx_strand_id
1 'polypeptide(L)'
;MSVNMYVSVSQSQASSVSIMCKSQVEGYNELQKAITDFVIASPFLTGKAYDSAKAYFQSVLYPLAQGGILLSEAVESAVKKFPEEYISQVDSGDLKQSELEEKIRRADRLLNQAEDIRRELNSSKTPDITKSFQLTANSMLIGMYNASKQKLEEQLQKLLAFNASSPSLFSEITSLQQAVNQGLAQTKTAWSGATGTFNIPNDLSWKNTINEKWEKYQVKNMSETELFSYNMKKQYGFNSEEAQIINKLYDNLEKLHGKEEANRLLITLLASFQYGGSIQWSYTGALFGEKPLHLILAEAGRLTDKEIELLSKAIINQHNLAPILDIKQASRILFDSNWDDLSKEQQARVTELFTQFGNRSDFAHMCATIATYYTKSPLEDTADELLGILYPVSGLDVNSGYIGDVAGTNGARPSMGNDDYRADLDAVNIYSKLQVEKNMNKVFNDYYKNIESASDYRVNEFIKNIGNGSYEAGWLLLQKQYTQFTNSETYKNMDVNDKKVFAEFLLNLMNKNSELKSGNKR
;
A
#
# COMPACT_ATOMS: atom_id res chain seq x y z
N MET A 1 -30.32 20.26 27.59
CA MET A 1 -29.15 19.60 28.22
C MET A 1 -27.94 20.49 27.98
N SER A 2 -27.05 20.67 28.96
CA SER A 2 -25.81 21.45 28.83
C SER A 2 -24.69 20.56 28.30
N VAL A 3 -23.89 21.04 27.35
CA VAL A 3 -22.69 20.34 26.87
C VAL A 3 -21.52 20.60 27.83
N ASN A 4 -20.89 19.55 28.34
CA ASN A 4 -19.78 19.64 29.27
C ASN A 4 -18.67 18.68 28.84
N MET A 5 -17.43 19.13 28.85
CA MET A 5 -16.24 18.31 28.63
C MET A 5 -15.32 18.36 29.84
N TYR A 6 -14.86 17.18 30.26
CA TYR A 6 -13.88 16.99 31.32
C TYR A 6 -12.68 16.25 30.72
N VAL A 7 -11.61 16.98 30.40
CA VAL A 7 -10.47 16.50 29.62
C VAL A 7 -9.77 15.37 30.35
N SER A 8 -9.44 15.57 31.63
CA SER A 8 -8.74 14.56 32.45
C SER A 8 -9.54 13.26 32.60
N VAL A 9 -10.87 13.37 32.76
CA VAL A 9 -11.77 12.21 32.85
C VAL A 9 -11.86 11.49 31.51
N SER A 10 -11.98 12.22 30.41
CA SER A 10 -12.04 11.64 29.07
C SER A 10 -10.73 10.94 28.69
N GLN A 11 -9.57 11.52 29.01
CA GLN A 11 -8.26 10.89 28.81
C GLN A 11 -8.10 9.63 29.68
N SER A 12 -8.58 9.66 30.93
CA SER A 12 -8.56 8.50 31.81
C SER A 12 -9.45 7.37 31.28
N GLN A 13 -10.64 7.72 30.77
CA GLN A 13 -11.54 6.77 30.11
C GLN A 13 -10.91 6.18 28.85
N ALA A 14 -10.29 7.00 28.00
CA ALA A 14 -9.59 6.53 26.81
C ALA A 14 -8.46 5.54 27.15
N SER A 15 -7.70 5.82 28.22
CA SER A 15 -6.63 4.95 28.70
C SER A 15 -7.18 3.61 29.23
N SER A 16 -8.23 3.65 30.06
CA SER A 16 -8.86 2.45 30.62
C SER A 16 -9.50 1.57 29.53
N VAL A 17 -10.21 2.18 28.57
CA VAL A 17 -10.82 1.46 27.44
C VAL A 17 -9.74 0.87 26.54
N SER A 18 -8.63 1.58 26.29
CA SER A 18 -7.48 1.05 25.53
C SER A 18 -6.90 -0.21 26.17
N ILE A 19 -6.75 -0.25 27.51
CA ILE A 19 -6.28 -1.45 28.22
C ILE A 19 -7.26 -2.61 28.03
N MET A 20 -8.56 -2.36 28.20
CA MET A 20 -9.59 -3.38 27.99
C MET A 20 -9.60 -3.89 26.54
N CYS A 21 -9.54 -3.01 25.54
CA CYS A 21 -9.53 -3.38 24.13
C CYS A 21 -8.31 -4.24 23.77
N LYS A 22 -7.12 -3.90 24.28
CA LYS A 22 -5.92 -4.72 24.09
C LYS A 22 -6.08 -6.12 24.66
N SER A 23 -6.61 -6.24 25.88
CA SER A 23 -6.89 -7.54 26.49
C SER A 23 -7.92 -8.35 25.68
N GLN A 24 -8.94 -7.70 25.11
CA GLN A 24 -9.89 -8.36 24.21
C GLN A 24 -9.22 -8.85 22.91
N VAL A 25 -8.37 -8.03 22.29
CA VAL A 25 -7.62 -8.40 21.09
C VAL A 25 -6.72 -9.61 21.37
N GLU A 26 -6.01 -9.62 22.50
CA GLU A 26 -5.23 -10.78 22.95
C GLU A 26 -6.09 -12.04 23.07
N GLY A 27 -7.24 -11.96 23.75
CA GLY A 27 -8.16 -13.09 23.87
C GLY A 27 -8.72 -13.59 22.54
N TYR A 28 -9.01 -12.70 21.58
CA TYR A 28 -9.43 -13.11 20.25
C TYR A 28 -8.30 -13.73 19.42
N ASN A 29 -7.06 -13.24 19.57
CA ASN A 29 -5.89 -13.86 18.94
C ASN A 29 -5.65 -15.28 19.49
N GLU A 30 -5.78 -15.49 20.80
CA GLU A 30 -5.71 -16.81 21.42
C GLU A 30 -6.83 -17.73 20.90
N LEU A 31 -8.04 -17.21 20.73
CA LEU A 31 -9.16 -17.95 20.13
C LEU A 31 -8.86 -18.35 18.68
N GLN A 32 -8.34 -17.44 17.85
CA GLN A 32 -7.95 -17.76 16.48
C GLN A 32 -6.86 -18.82 16.42
N LYS A 33 -5.88 -18.75 17.32
CA LYS A 33 -4.84 -19.77 17.44
C LYS A 33 -5.44 -21.12 17.83
N ALA A 34 -6.29 -21.17 18.86
CA ALA A 34 -6.95 -22.40 19.29
C ALA A 34 -7.83 -23.02 18.18
N ILE A 35 -8.54 -22.20 17.41
CA ILE A 35 -9.29 -22.65 16.23
C ILE A 35 -8.33 -23.24 15.19
N THR A 36 -7.21 -22.57 14.91
CA THR A 36 -6.22 -23.02 13.93
C THR A 36 -5.59 -24.35 14.34
N ASP A 37 -5.22 -24.50 15.62
CA ASP A 37 -4.66 -25.74 16.16
C ASP A 37 -5.69 -26.90 16.08
N PHE A 38 -6.96 -26.62 16.35
CA PHE A 38 -8.04 -27.60 16.21
C PHE A 38 -8.30 -27.99 14.75
N VAL A 39 -8.36 -27.03 13.83
CA VAL A 39 -8.71 -27.25 12.42
C VAL A 39 -7.55 -27.88 11.64
N ILE A 40 -6.34 -27.32 11.78
CA ILE A 40 -5.17 -27.66 10.98
C ILE A 40 -4.25 -28.64 11.71
N ALA A 41 -3.87 -28.33 12.96
CA ALA A 41 -2.84 -29.08 13.68
C ALA A 41 -3.34 -30.40 14.30
N SER A 42 -4.62 -30.72 14.14
CA SER A 42 -5.24 -31.95 14.64
C SER A 42 -5.79 -32.82 13.50
N PRO A 43 -4.98 -33.25 12.52
CA PRO A 43 -5.46 -33.98 11.34
C PRO A 43 -6.08 -35.34 11.66
N PHE A 44 -5.74 -35.91 12.82
CA PHE A 44 -6.26 -37.19 13.31
C PHE A 44 -7.67 -37.10 13.91
N LEU A 45 -8.15 -35.90 14.30
CA LEU A 45 -9.52 -35.70 14.73
C LEU A 45 -10.43 -35.70 13.50
N THR A 46 -11.09 -36.82 13.25
CA THR A 46 -11.87 -37.09 12.03
C THR A 46 -13.24 -37.68 12.36
N GLY A 47 -14.14 -37.67 11.37
CA GLY A 47 -15.50 -38.21 11.47
C GLY A 47 -16.54 -37.09 11.48
N LYS A 48 -17.78 -37.43 11.12
CA LYS A 48 -18.84 -36.44 10.79
C LYS A 48 -18.99 -35.28 11.79
N ALA A 49 -18.90 -35.56 13.10
CA ALA A 49 -18.96 -34.54 14.14
C ALA A 49 -17.73 -33.62 14.12
N TYR A 50 -16.51 -34.17 14.09
CA TYR A 50 -15.28 -33.39 14.03
C TYR A 50 -15.13 -32.64 12.71
N ASP A 51 -15.45 -33.28 11.58
CA ASP A 51 -15.31 -32.66 10.26
C ASP A 51 -16.28 -31.47 10.12
N SER A 52 -17.53 -31.61 10.57
CA SER A 52 -18.49 -30.49 10.60
C SER A 52 -18.11 -29.42 11.61
N ALA A 53 -17.56 -29.79 12.77
CA ALA A 53 -17.04 -28.83 13.75
C ALA A 53 -15.89 -28.00 13.16
N LYS A 54 -14.89 -28.64 12.54
CA LYS A 54 -13.77 -27.94 11.90
C LYS A 54 -14.27 -26.98 10.82
N ALA A 55 -15.18 -27.43 9.97
CA ALA A 55 -15.78 -26.59 8.93
C ALA A 55 -16.53 -25.37 9.53
N TYR A 56 -17.32 -25.58 10.59
CA TYR A 56 -18.04 -24.51 11.28
C TYR A 56 -17.10 -23.51 11.97
N PHE A 57 -16.10 -24.01 12.70
CA PHE A 57 -15.12 -23.18 13.41
C PHE A 57 -14.35 -22.31 12.42
N GLN A 58 -13.90 -22.88 11.30
CA GLN A 58 -13.20 -22.12 10.26
C GLN A 58 -14.13 -21.13 9.53
N SER A 59 -15.38 -21.52 9.25
CA SER A 59 -16.28 -20.74 8.40
C SER A 59 -17.06 -19.65 9.14
N VAL A 60 -17.24 -19.79 10.46
CA VAL A 60 -18.08 -18.94 11.31
C VAL A 60 -17.30 -18.35 12.47
N LEU A 61 -16.69 -19.18 13.33
CA LEU A 61 -16.04 -18.67 14.56
C LEU A 61 -14.75 -17.92 14.28
N TYR A 62 -13.95 -18.35 13.31
CA TYR A 62 -12.69 -17.70 12.96
C TYR A 62 -12.93 -16.27 12.40
N PRO A 63 -13.86 -16.05 11.44
CA PRO A 63 -14.23 -14.70 11.02
C PRO A 63 -14.90 -13.88 12.12
N LEU A 64 -15.63 -14.52 13.04
CA LEU A 64 -16.22 -13.81 14.18
C LEU A 64 -15.16 -13.27 15.15
N ALA A 65 -14.09 -14.03 15.38
CA ALA A 65 -12.93 -13.57 16.15
C ALA A 65 -12.23 -12.38 15.48
N GLN A 66 -12.09 -12.41 14.14
CA GLN A 66 -11.60 -11.25 13.36
C GLN A 66 -12.50 -10.02 13.58
N GLY A 67 -13.82 -10.20 13.53
CA GLY A 67 -14.78 -9.13 13.83
C GLY A 67 -14.63 -8.57 15.25
N GLY A 68 -14.37 -9.44 16.23
CA GLY A 68 -14.06 -9.06 17.61
C GLY A 68 -12.83 -8.16 17.70
N ILE A 69 -11.72 -8.55 17.07
CA ILE A 69 -10.48 -7.75 17.00
C ILE A 69 -10.74 -6.38 16.37
N LEU A 70 -11.38 -6.36 15.19
CA LEU A 70 -11.69 -5.12 14.48
C LEU A 70 -12.58 -4.18 15.29
N LEU A 71 -13.59 -4.73 15.99
CA LEU A 71 -14.47 -3.94 16.84
C LEU A 71 -13.71 -3.35 18.04
N SER A 72 -12.86 -4.14 18.70
CA SER A 72 -12.03 -3.66 19.82
C SER A 72 -11.08 -2.55 19.38
N GLU A 73 -10.44 -2.68 18.21
CA GLU A 73 -9.58 -1.65 17.61
C GLU A 73 -10.34 -0.38 17.23
N ALA A 74 -11.52 -0.51 16.60
CA ALA A 74 -12.36 0.63 16.25
C ALA A 74 -12.82 1.40 17.49
N VAL A 75 -13.19 0.69 18.56
CA VAL A 75 -13.53 1.29 19.87
C VAL A 75 -12.33 2.02 20.45
N GLU A 76 -11.16 1.36 20.54
CA GLU A 76 -9.94 1.97 21.06
C GLU A 76 -9.54 3.23 20.29
N SER A 77 -9.59 3.19 18.96
CA SER A 77 -9.25 4.32 18.11
C SER A 77 -10.19 5.51 18.35
N ALA A 78 -11.51 5.26 18.40
CA ALA A 78 -12.49 6.31 18.58
C ALA A 78 -12.40 6.98 19.96
N VAL A 79 -12.24 6.19 21.04
CA VAL A 79 -12.14 6.75 22.40
C VAL A 79 -10.84 7.51 22.64
N LYS A 80 -9.74 7.14 21.96
CA LYS A 80 -8.48 7.89 22.01
C LYS A 80 -8.58 9.22 21.26
N LYS A 81 -9.15 9.19 20.05
CA LYS A 81 -9.32 10.39 19.21
C LYS A 81 -10.25 11.42 19.83
N PHE A 82 -11.27 10.99 20.57
CA PHE A 82 -12.25 11.92 21.14
C PHE A 82 -11.63 13.06 22.00
N PRO A 83 -10.84 12.80 23.06
CA PRO A 83 -10.15 13.86 23.80
C PRO A 83 -9.06 14.56 22.99
N GLU A 84 -8.36 13.87 22.07
CA GLU A 84 -7.32 14.46 21.22
C GLU A 84 -7.91 15.54 20.28
N GLU A 85 -9.02 15.23 19.62
CA GLU A 85 -9.72 16.14 18.73
C GLU A 85 -10.36 17.30 19.50
N TYR A 86 -10.90 17.06 20.69
CA TYR A 86 -11.37 18.14 21.56
C TYR A 86 -10.23 19.12 21.89
N ILE A 87 -9.08 18.61 22.33
CA ILE A 87 -7.92 19.45 22.70
C ILE A 87 -7.42 20.25 21.48
N SER A 88 -7.41 19.63 20.29
CA SER A 88 -6.96 20.27 19.07
C SER A 88 -7.93 21.34 18.57
N GLN A 89 -9.25 21.15 18.74
CA GLN A 89 -10.27 22.00 18.11
C GLN A 89 -10.88 23.02 19.06
N VAL A 90 -10.91 22.73 20.36
CA VAL A 90 -11.68 23.49 21.36
C VAL A 90 -10.78 24.18 22.37
N ASP A 91 -10.24 23.44 23.35
CA ASP A 91 -9.45 23.94 24.46
C ASP A 91 -8.68 22.79 25.14
N SER A 92 -7.56 23.07 25.79
CA SER A 92 -6.82 22.05 26.54
C SER A 92 -7.41 21.73 27.91
N GLY A 93 -8.34 22.55 28.41
CA GLY A 93 -8.98 22.42 29.70
C GLY A 93 -10.46 22.03 29.64
N ASP A 94 -11.02 21.82 30.84
CA ASP A 94 -12.42 21.51 31.04
C ASP A 94 -13.31 22.72 30.68
N LEU A 95 -14.36 22.47 29.91
CA LEU A 95 -15.36 23.49 29.57
C LEU A 95 -16.76 22.99 29.88
N LYS A 96 -17.55 23.87 30.51
CA LYS A 96 -18.97 23.65 30.74
C LYS A 96 -19.74 24.77 30.08
N GLN A 97 -20.68 24.41 29.21
CA GLN A 97 -21.51 25.38 28.47
C GLN A 97 -22.18 26.37 29.43
N SER A 98 -22.78 25.90 30.52
CA SER A 98 -23.45 26.76 31.49
C SER A 98 -22.52 27.77 32.18
N GLU A 99 -21.27 27.39 32.47
CA GLU A 99 -20.28 28.30 33.05
C GLU A 99 -19.79 29.34 32.03
N LEU A 100 -19.62 28.93 30.77
CA LEU A 100 -19.29 29.85 29.67
C LEU A 100 -20.39 30.87 29.47
N GLU A 101 -21.66 30.44 29.39
CA GLU A 101 -22.83 31.30 29.24
C GLU A 101 -23.00 32.29 30.41
N GLU A 102 -22.75 31.87 31.66
CA GLU A 102 -22.77 32.81 32.79
C GLU A 102 -21.61 33.81 32.74
N LYS A 103 -20.40 33.37 32.38
CA LYS A 103 -19.24 34.28 32.23
C LYS A 103 -19.46 35.29 31.10
N ILE A 104 -20.07 34.88 29.98
CA ILE A 104 -20.46 35.78 28.87
C ILE A 104 -21.48 36.80 29.38
N ARG A 105 -22.55 36.35 30.05
CA ARG A 105 -23.56 37.27 30.63
C ARG A 105 -22.95 38.25 31.62
N ARG A 106 -21.97 37.81 32.42
CA ARG A 106 -21.23 38.70 33.33
C ARG A 106 -20.36 39.71 32.59
N ALA A 107 -19.64 39.29 31.56
CA ALA A 107 -18.84 40.18 30.72
C ALA A 107 -19.71 41.23 30.03
N ASP A 108 -20.90 40.85 29.54
CA ASP A 108 -21.90 41.76 28.99
C ASP A 108 -22.38 42.81 29.99
N ARG A 109 -22.68 42.39 31.23
CA ARG A 109 -23.07 43.33 32.30
C ARG A 109 -21.96 44.35 32.57
N LEU A 110 -20.72 43.90 32.68
CA LEU A 110 -19.56 44.76 32.94
C LEU A 110 -19.25 45.71 31.78
N LEU A 111 -19.39 45.21 30.55
CA LEU A 111 -19.24 46.02 29.33
C LEU A 111 -20.29 47.14 29.28
N ASN A 112 -21.55 46.82 29.54
CA ASN A 112 -22.62 47.82 29.59
C ASN A 112 -22.37 48.87 30.68
N GLN A 113 -21.93 48.45 31.88
CA GLN A 113 -21.55 49.38 32.95
C GLN A 113 -20.37 50.28 32.54
N ALA A 114 -19.35 49.74 31.89
CA ALA A 114 -18.22 50.53 31.41
C ALA A 114 -18.65 51.54 30.33
N GLU A 115 -19.58 51.14 29.45
CA GLU A 115 -20.17 52.02 28.43
C GLU A 115 -21.05 53.13 29.04
N ASP A 116 -21.81 52.83 30.09
CA ASP A 116 -22.56 53.82 30.88
C ASP A 116 -21.63 54.85 31.51
N ILE A 117 -20.56 54.40 32.17
CA ILE A 117 -19.52 55.28 32.74
C ILE A 117 -18.92 56.17 31.66
N ARG A 118 -18.66 55.62 30.47
CA ARG A 118 -18.13 56.40 29.33
C ARG A 118 -19.08 57.53 28.93
N ARG A 119 -20.38 57.25 28.86
CA ARG A 119 -21.41 58.24 28.56
C ARG A 119 -21.47 59.34 29.63
N GLU A 120 -21.45 58.95 30.90
CA GLU A 120 -21.45 59.90 32.02
C GLU A 120 -20.20 60.79 32.01
N LEU A 121 -19.00 60.20 31.86
CA LEU A 121 -17.74 60.94 31.76
C LEU A 121 -17.77 61.95 30.61
N ASN A 122 -18.30 61.56 29.44
CA ASN A 122 -18.43 62.47 28.31
C ASN A 122 -19.37 63.66 28.60
N SER A 123 -20.42 63.45 29.41
CA SER A 123 -21.37 64.50 29.80
C SER A 123 -20.92 65.36 30.99
N SER A 124 -19.89 64.95 31.73
CA SER A 124 -19.47 65.63 32.96
C SER A 124 -18.74 66.96 32.69
N LYS A 125 -18.78 67.85 33.69
CA LYS A 125 -18.05 69.14 33.72
C LYS A 125 -16.62 69.01 34.29
N THR A 126 -16.06 67.81 34.32
CA THR A 126 -14.70 67.55 34.83
C THR A 126 -13.65 68.26 33.95
N PRO A 127 -12.55 68.80 34.51
CA PRO A 127 -11.47 69.40 33.71
C PRO A 127 -10.92 68.46 32.62
N ASP A 128 -10.57 69.02 31.46
CA ASP A 128 -10.23 68.25 30.25
C ASP A 128 -9.09 67.23 30.45
N ILE A 129 -8.04 67.62 31.18
CA ILE A 129 -6.89 66.75 31.45
C ILE A 129 -7.33 65.52 32.28
N THR A 130 -8.12 65.73 33.33
CA THR A 130 -8.64 64.65 34.18
C THR A 130 -9.62 63.75 33.42
N LYS A 131 -10.48 64.35 32.61
CA LYS A 131 -11.45 63.65 31.75
C LYS A 131 -10.77 62.74 30.73
N SER A 132 -9.71 63.22 30.08
CA SER A 132 -8.92 62.44 29.13
C SER A 132 -8.31 61.19 29.78
N PHE A 133 -7.75 61.32 30.98
CA PHE A 133 -7.19 60.18 31.72
C PHE A 133 -8.27 59.15 32.10
N GLN A 134 -9.43 59.61 32.57
CA GLN A 134 -10.57 58.75 32.92
C GLN A 134 -11.13 58.00 31.69
N LEU A 135 -11.28 58.68 30.54
CA LEU A 135 -11.74 58.06 29.30
C LEU A 135 -10.75 57.02 28.77
N THR A 136 -9.45 57.26 28.93
CA THR A 136 -8.41 56.30 28.54
C THR A 136 -8.51 55.02 29.38
N ALA A 137 -8.61 55.15 30.71
CA ALA A 137 -8.78 54.01 31.60
C ALA A 137 -10.08 53.23 31.32
N ASN A 138 -11.19 53.95 31.09
CA ASN A 138 -12.47 53.36 30.73
C ASN A 138 -12.42 52.60 29.39
N SER A 139 -11.75 53.17 28.38
CA SER A 139 -11.58 52.52 27.07
C SER A 139 -10.78 51.22 27.18
N MET A 140 -9.78 51.17 28.08
CA MET A 140 -9.05 49.94 28.37
C MET A 140 -9.95 48.86 29.00
N LEU A 141 -10.82 49.23 29.94
CA LEU A 141 -11.80 48.30 30.54
C LEU A 141 -12.78 47.75 29.50
N ILE A 142 -13.33 48.61 28.65
CA ILE A 142 -14.21 48.20 27.53
C ILE A 142 -13.48 47.21 26.62
N GLY A 143 -12.24 47.51 26.23
CA GLY A 143 -11.42 46.62 25.43
C GLY A 143 -11.19 45.26 26.10
N MET A 144 -10.85 45.25 27.38
CA MET A 144 -10.65 44.02 28.16
C MET A 144 -11.93 43.18 28.28
N TYR A 145 -13.07 43.78 28.59
CA TYR A 145 -14.34 43.07 28.69
C TYR A 145 -14.82 42.53 27.34
N ASN A 146 -14.68 43.30 26.26
CA ASN A 146 -14.97 42.84 24.91
C ASN A 146 -14.09 41.65 24.51
N ALA A 147 -12.77 41.75 24.72
CA ALA A 147 -11.86 40.65 24.41
C ALA A 147 -12.17 39.39 25.23
N SER A 148 -12.48 39.55 26.52
CA SER A 148 -12.89 38.43 27.37
C SER A 148 -14.19 37.80 26.90
N LYS A 149 -15.18 38.62 26.50
CA LYS A 149 -16.46 38.13 25.98
C LYS A 149 -16.25 37.33 24.70
N GLN A 150 -15.54 37.90 23.72
CA GLN A 150 -15.26 37.24 22.44
C GLN A 150 -14.56 35.89 22.63
N LYS A 151 -13.56 35.82 23.52
CA LYS A 151 -12.88 34.56 23.82
C LYS A 151 -13.81 33.50 24.40
N LEU A 152 -14.70 33.88 25.31
CA LEU A 152 -15.68 32.95 25.91
C LEU A 152 -16.73 32.50 24.88
N GLU A 153 -17.18 33.40 24.02
CA GLU A 153 -18.10 33.07 22.92
C GLU A 153 -17.45 32.12 21.91
N GLU A 154 -16.17 32.34 21.57
CA GLU A 154 -15.40 31.44 20.70
C GLU A 154 -15.26 30.04 21.31
N GLN A 155 -14.91 29.95 22.60
CA GLN A 155 -14.84 28.67 23.32
C GLN A 155 -16.20 27.95 23.33
N LEU A 156 -17.29 28.68 23.57
CA LEU A 156 -18.65 28.11 23.55
C LEU A 156 -19.01 27.60 22.15
N GLN A 157 -18.73 28.38 21.10
CA GLN A 157 -18.97 27.98 19.72
C GLN A 157 -18.20 26.71 19.36
N LYS A 158 -16.90 26.65 19.69
CA LYS A 158 -16.05 25.48 19.45
C LYS A 158 -16.55 24.24 20.21
N LEU A 159 -16.94 24.40 21.48
CA LEU A 159 -17.49 23.31 22.30
C LEU A 159 -18.78 22.74 21.66
N LEU A 160 -19.69 23.60 21.21
CA LEU A 160 -20.94 23.18 20.57
C LEU A 160 -20.69 22.53 19.20
N ALA A 161 -19.76 23.08 18.41
CA ALA A 161 -19.37 22.49 17.13
C ALA A 161 -18.75 21.10 17.31
N PHE A 162 -17.85 20.93 18.28
CA PHE A 162 -17.28 19.63 18.63
C PHE A 162 -18.34 18.62 19.11
N ASN A 163 -19.29 19.05 19.96
CA ASN A 163 -20.39 18.18 20.36
C ASN A 163 -21.25 17.72 19.17
N ALA A 164 -21.45 18.58 18.17
CA ALA A 164 -22.18 18.22 16.97
C ALA A 164 -21.41 17.27 16.04
N SER A 165 -20.08 17.42 15.92
CA SER A 165 -19.25 16.62 15.00
C SER A 165 -18.74 15.31 15.61
N SER A 166 -18.49 15.28 16.92
CA SER A 166 -17.81 14.17 17.62
C SER A 166 -18.49 12.79 17.53
N PRO A 167 -19.83 12.64 17.37
CA PRO A 167 -20.42 11.32 17.14
C PRO A 167 -19.87 10.61 15.90
N SER A 168 -19.41 11.36 14.89
CA SER A 168 -18.83 10.79 13.67
C SER A 168 -17.54 10.00 13.92
N LEU A 169 -16.82 10.29 15.00
CA LEU A 169 -15.62 9.56 15.44
C LEU A 169 -15.92 8.10 15.77
N PHE A 170 -17.18 7.78 16.09
CA PHE A 170 -17.64 6.44 16.50
C PHE A 170 -18.41 5.71 15.39
N SER A 171 -18.53 6.29 14.19
CA SER A 171 -19.36 5.75 13.09
C SER A 171 -18.94 4.35 12.63
N GLU A 172 -17.63 4.06 12.62
CA GLU A 172 -17.09 2.76 12.22
C GLU A 172 -17.55 1.61 13.13
N ILE A 173 -17.70 1.89 14.43
CA ILE A 173 -18.09 0.91 15.46
C ILE A 173 -19.47 0.32 15.13
N THR A 174 -20.42 1.15 14.69
CA THR A 174 -21.79 0.69 14.40
C THR A 174 -21.81 -0.40 13.33
N SER A 175 -21.07 -0.21 12.23
CA SER A 175 -21.01 -1.18 11.13
C SER A 175 -20.43 -2.53 11.55
N LEU A 176 -19.33 -2.51 12.31
CA LEU A 176 -18.68 -3.71 12.84
C LEU A 176 -19.54 -4.40 13.89
N GLN A 177 -20.16 -3.63 14.79
CA GLN A 177 -21.03 -4.16 15.84
C GLN A 177 -22.23 -4.89 15.25
N GLN A 178 -22.84 -4.36 14.19
CA GLN A 178 -23.95 -5.04 13.49
C GLN A 178 -23.50 -6.39 12.90
N ALA A 179 -22.36 -6.42 12.20
CA ALA A 179 -21.81 -7.65 11.61
C ALA A 179 -21.47 -8.70 12.69
N VAL A 180 -20.81 -8.29 13.76
CA VAL A 180 -20.46 -9.16 14.90
C VAL A 180 -21.72 -9.68 15.60
N ASN A 181 -22.72 -8.84 15.84
CA ASN A 181 -23.97 -9.27 16.46
C ASN A 181 -24.74 -10.27 15.61
N GLN A 182 -24.75 -10.11 14.28
CA GLN A 182 -25.35 -11.08 13.37
C GLN A 182 -24.63 -12.42 13.43
N GLY A 183 -23.29 -12.43 13.38
CA GLY A 183 -22.50 -13.66 13.53
C GLY A 183 -22.69 -14.33 14.89
N LEU A 184 -22.69 -13.56 15.99
CA LEU A 184 -22.97 -14.07 17.33
C LEU A 184 -24.38 -14.67 17.48
N ALA A 185 -25.39 -14.09 16.83
CA ALA A 185 -26.73 -14.65 16.85
C ALA A 185 -26.77 -16.04 16.21
N GLN A 186 -26.01 -16.24 15.12
CA GLN A 186 -25.94 -17.52 14.40
C GLN A 186 -25.27 -18.62 15.22
N THR A 187 -24.36 -18.29 16.14
CA THR A 187 -23.70 -19.30 16.98
C THR A 187 -24.63 -20.00 17.96
N LYS A 188 -25.76 -19.37 18.30
CA LYS A 188 -26.76 -19.93 19.24
C LYS A 188 -27.46 -21.20 18.72
N THR A 189 -27.38 -21.45 17.41
CA THR A 189 -28.04 -22.58 16.74
C THR A 189 -27.05 -23.49 16.00
N ALA A 190 -25.77 -23.41 16.36
CA ALA A 190 -24.69 -24.07 15.64
C ALA A 190 -24.75 -25.60 15.67
N TRP A 191 -25.17 -26.20 16.80
CA TRP A 191 -25.17 -27.65 16.98
C TRP A 191 -26.54 -28.28 16.70
N SER A 192 -26.54 -29.34 15.89
CA SER A 192 -27.72 -30.17 15.65
C SER A 192 -27.58 -31.50 16.38
N GLY A 193 -28.34 -31.66 17.47
CA GLY A 193 -28.39 -32.93 18.20
C GLY A 193 -28.98 -34.08 17.39
N ALA A 194 -29.86 -33.79 16.42
CA ALA A 194 -30.49 -34.81 15.57
C ALA A 194 -29.50 -35.46 14.58
N THR A 195 -28.54 -34.68 14.07
CA THR A 195 -27.55 -35.15 13.09
C THR A 195 -26.19 -35.43 13.73
N GLY A 196 -25.96 -34.96 14.96
CA GLY A 196 -24.66 -35.05 15.63
C GLY A 196 -23.59 -34.20 14.93
N THR A 197 -23.98 -33.08 14.32
CA THR A 197 -23.10 -32.23 13.50
C THR A 197 -23.31 -30.75 13.77
N PHE A 198 -22.32 -29.94 13.39
CA PHE A 198 -22.47 -28.49 13.32
C PHE A 198 -23.11 -28.07 12.00
N ASN A 199 -23.99 -27.07 12.07
CA ASN A 199 -24.67 -26.49 10.92
C ASN A 199 -24.05 -25.13 10.59
N ILE A 200 -23.64 -24.95 9.33
CA ILE A 200 -23.18 -23.65 8.84
C ILE A 200 -24.42 -22.87 8.36
N PRO A 201 -24.62 -21.63 8.84
CA PRO A 201 -25.70 -20.77 8.35
C PRO A 201 -25.59 -20.54 6.85
N ASN A 202 -26.73 -20.52 6.16
CA ASN A 202 -26.77 -20.24 4.71
C ASN A 202 -26.39 -18.80 4.39
N ASP A 203 -26.80 -17.85 5.24
CA ASP A 203 -26.43 -16.44 5.10
C ASP A 203 -25.22 -16.11 5.97
N LEU A 204 -24.13 -15.76 5.31
CA LEU A 204 -22.87 -15.36 5.92
C LEU A 204 -22.41 -13.99 5.43
N SER A 205 -23.35 -13.17 4.94
CA SER A 205 -23.07 -11.85 4.36
C SER A 205 -22.36 -10.89 5.32
N TRP A 206 -22.58 -11.02 6.64
CA TRP A 206 -21.87 -10.26 7.67
C TRP A 206 -20.34 -10.42 7.61
N LYS A 207 -19.84 -11.54 7.07
CA LYS A 207 -18.40 -11.75 6.85
C LYS A 207 -17.81 -10.79 5.83
N ASN A 208 -18.60 -10.28 4.87
CA ASN A 208 -18.08 -9.36 3.85
C ASN A 208 -17.58 -8.07 4.52
N THR A 209 -18.38 -7.48 5.41
CA THR A 209 -18.00 -6.29 6.20
C THR A 209 -16.73 -6.53 7.02
N ILE A 210 -16.58 -7.72 7.61
CA ILE A 210 -15.40 -8.07 8.40
C ILE A 210 -14.19 -8.27 7.48
N ASN A 211 -14.31 -9.06 6.42
CA ASN A 211 -13.22 -9.39 5.51
C ASN A 211 -12.63 -8.14 4.85
N GLU A 212 -13.49 -7.23 4.36
CA GLU A 212 -13.05 -5.96 3.74
C GLU A 212 -12.20 -5.11 4.70
N LYS A 213 -12.53 -5.11 6.00
CA LYS A 213 -11.78 -4.39 7.03
C LYS A 213 -10.58 -5.19 7.53
N TRP A 214 -10.70 -6.51 7.58
CA TRP A 214 -9.65 -7.40 8.05
C TRP A 214 -8.44 -7.38 7.13
N GLU A 215 -8.63 -7.34 5.81
CA GLU A 215 -7.52 -7.21 4.85
C GLU A 215 -6.67 -5.96 5.14
N LYS A 216 -7.32 -4.82 5.40
CA LYS A 216 -6.63 -3.56 5.76
C LYS A 216 -5.93 -3.67 7.11
N TYR A 217 -6.59 -4.30 8.09
CA TYR A 217 -6.01 -4.54 9.41
C TYR A 217 -4.77 -5.42 9.33
N GLN A 218 -4.81 -6.50 8.55
CA GLN A 218 -3.67 -7.39 8.36
C GLN A 218 -2.49 -6.64 7.76
N VAL A 219 -2.70 -5.94 6.64
CA VAL A 219 -1.63 -5.15 5.99
C VAL A 219 -1.02 -4.12 6.95
N LYS A 220 -1.83 -3.46 7.78
CA LYS A 220 -1.34 -2.47 8.77
C LYS A 220 -0.47 -3.10 9.86
N ASN A 221 -0.74 -4.35 10.25
CA ASN A 221 -0.09 -5.02 11.38
C ASN A 221 0.94 -6.09 10.97
N MET A 222 1.14 -6.29 9.66
CA MET A 222 2.22 -7.14 9.15
C MET A 222 3.58 -6.55 9.54
N SER A 223 4.51 -7.41 9.92
CA SER A 223 5.93 -7.08 9.91
C SER A 223 6.39 -6.71 8.50
N GLU A 224 7.55 -6.06 8.40
CA GLU A 224 8.10 -5.64 7.11
C GLU A 224 8.27 -6.82 6.13
N THR A 225 8.74 -7.97 6.62
CA THR A 225 8.91 -9.21 5.83
C THR A 225 7.58 -9.84 5.40
N GLU A 226 6.57 -9.80 6.27
CA GLU A 226 5.23 -10.30 5.93
C GLU A 226 4.57 -9.41 4.87
N LEU A 227 4.74 -8.09 4.99
CA LEU A 227 4.22 -7.13 4.01
C LEU A 227 4.93 -7.27 2.66
N PHE A 228 6.24 -7.54 2.66
CA PHE A 228 6.97 -7.84 1.43
C PHE A 228 6.42 -9.11 0.77
N SER A 229 6.20 -10.17 1.55
CA SER A 229 5.61 -11.42 1.04
C SER A 229 4.20 -11.21 0.49
N TYR A 230 3.39 -10.39 1.17
CA TYR A 230 2.07 -10.00 0.71
C TYR A 230 2.14 -9.27 -0.65
N ASN A 231 3.09 -8.34 -0.80
CA ASN A 231 3.31 -7.63 -2.06
C ASN A 231 3.81 -8.55 -3.17
N MET A 232 4.70 -9.50 -2.90
CA MET A 232 5.13 -10.51 -3.88
C MET A 232 3.95 -11.29 -4.45
N LYS A 233 3.03 -11.72 -3.57
CA LYS A 233 1.80 -12.40 -3.97
C LYS A 233 0.86 -11.48 -4.76
N LYS A 234 0.62 -10.27 -4.25
CA LYS A 234 -0.36 -9.35 -4.82
C LYS A 234 0.06 -8.83 -6.20
N GLN A 235 1.34 -8.53 -6.38
CA GLN A 235 1.86 -7.92 -7.60
C GLN A 235 2.25 -8.98 -8.63
N TYR A 236 2.95 -10.04 -8.20
CA TYR A 236 3.56 -11.02 -9.12
C TYR A 236 2.94 -12.41 -9.04
N GLY A 237 2.08 -12.69 -8.05
CA GLY A 237 1.37 -13.96 -7.96
C GLY A 237 2.10 -15.03 -7.15
N PHE A 238 3.29 -14.76 -6.62
CA PHE A 238 4.03 -15.73 -5.82
C PHE A 238 3.20 -16.24 -4.63
N ASN A 239 3.19 -17.54 -4.40
CA ASN A 239 2.55 -18.11 -3.23
C ASN A 239 3.41 -17.86 -1.96
N SER A 240 2.90 -18.26 -0.80
CA SER A 240 3.56 -17.99 0.48
C SER A 240 4.93 -18.69 0.61
N GLU A 241 5.08 -19.90 0.08
CA GLU A 241 6.35 -20.64 0.12
C GLU A 241 7.39 -19.97 -0.80
N GLU A 242 7.00 -19.60 -2.02
CA GLU A 242 7.84 -18.88 -2.98
C GLU A 242 8.35 -17.55 -2.41
N ALA A 243 7.45 -16.74 -1.84
CA ALA A 243 7.82 -15.46 -1.22
C ALA A 243 8.72 -15.63 0.01
N GLN A 244 8.52 -16.70 0.80
CA GLN A 244 9.39 -17.02 1.93
C GLN A 244 10.80 -17.41 1.48
N ILE A 245 10.95 -18.15 0.37
CA ILE A 245 12.26 -18.50 -0.17
C ILE A 245 13.00 -17.23 -0.66
N ILE A 246 12.30 -16.29 -1.32
CA ILE A 246 12.89 -15.00 -1.73
C ILE A 246 13.39 -14.22 -0.50
N ASN A 247 12.58 -14.14 0.56
CA ASN A 247 13.00 -13.49 1.81
C ASN A 247 14.17 -14.19 2.50
N LYS A 248 14.15 -15.53 2.55
CA LYS A 248 15.25 -16.32 3.11
C LYS A 248 16.56 -16.04 2.37
N LEU A 249 16.50 -15.97 1.04
CA LEU A 249 17.65 -15.60 0.21
C LEU A 249 18.14 -14.19 0.56
N TYR A 250 17.26 -13.20 0.59
CA TYR A 250 17.60 -11.82 0.96
C TYR A 250 18.23 -11.72 2.36
N ASP A 251 17.61 -12.32 3.37
CA ASP A 251 18.10 -12.31 4.76
C ASP A 251 19.50 -12.91 4.90
N ASN A 252 19.79 -13.98 4.16
CA ASN A 252 21.11 -14.61 4.18
C ASN A 252 22.16 -13.76 3.46
N LEU A 253 21.81 -13.16 2.32
CA LEU A 253 22.69 -12.23 1.62
C LEU A 253 22.95 -10.97 2.46
N GLU A 254 21.94 -10.41 3.12
CA GLU A 254 22.07 -9.24 4.00
C GLU A 254 23.03 -9.53 5.16
N LYS A 255 22.90 -10.71 5.79
CA LYS A 255 23.81 -11.12 6.88
C LYS A 255 25.26 -11.24 6.43
N LEU A 256 25.50 -11.61 5.18
CA LEU A 256 26.85 -11.83 4.64
C LEU A 256 27.49 -10.55 4.10
N HIS A 257 26.70 -9.71 3.42
CA HIS A 257 27.22 -8.62 2.58
C HIS A 257 26.69 -7.23 2.97
N GLY A 258 25.76 -7.15 3.93
CA GLY A 258 25.02 -5.94 4.24
C GLY A 258 23.95 -5.63 3.20
N LYS A 259 23.05 -4.70 3.55
CA LYS A 259 21.83 -4.40 2.79
C LYS A 259 22.06 -4.02 1.33
N GLU A 260 23.00 -3.11 1.08
CA GLU A 260 23.23 -2.57 -0.27
C GLU A 260 23.68 -3.65 -1.26
N GLU A 261 24.68 -4.44 -0.88
CA GLU A 261 25.18 -5.53 -1.73
C GLU A 261 24.19 -6.69 -1.79
N ALA A 262 23.45 -6.96 -0.71
CA ALA A 262 22.37 -7.95 -0.72
C ALA A 262 21.24 -7.59 -1.70
N ASN A 263 20.86 -6.31 -1.81
CA ASN A 263 19.89 -5.85 -2.80
C ASN A 263 20.36 -6.17 -4.22
N ARG A 264 21.60 -5.77 -4.53
CA ARG A 264 22.22 -5.98 -5.83
C ARG A 264 22.27 -7.48 -6.17
N LEU A 265 22.77 -8.30 -5.25
CA LEU A 265 22.89 -9.75 -5.43
C LEU A 265 21.52 -10.41 -5.58
N LEU A 266 20.55 -10.09 -4.72
CA LEU A 266 19.20 -10.66 -4.80
C LEU A 266 18.59 -10.39 -6.19
N ILE A 267 18.60 -9.13 -6.64
CA ILE A 267 18.06 -8.73 -7.93
C ILE A 267 18.76 -9.48 -9.07
N THR A 268 20.10 -9.53 -9.05
CA THR A 268 20.90 -10.21 -10.08
C THR A 268 20.59 -11.71 -10.13
N LEU A 269 20.49 -12.36 -8.96
CA LEU A 269 20.22 -13.80 -8.87
C LEU A 269 18.81 -14.14 -9.35
N LEU A 270 17.80 -13.34 -8.98
CA LEU A 270 16.41 -13.54 -9.40
C LEU A 270 16.25 -13.34 -10.91
N ALA A 271 16.90 -12.32 -11.49
CA ALA A 271 16.93 -12.11 -12.94
C ALA A 271 17.63 -13.25 -13.70
N SER A 272 18.68 -13.82 -13.11
CA SER A 272 19.52 -14.85 -13.76
C SER A 272 18.78 -16.16 -14.03
N PHE A 273 17.66 -16.45 -13.37
CA PHE A 273 16.85 -17.63 -13.68
C PHE A 273 16.30 -17.62 -15.12
N GLN A 274 15.95 -16.44 -15.63
CA GLN A 274 15.36 -16.28 -16.96
C GLN A 274 16.34 -15.71 -17.98
N TYR A 275 17.09 -14.68 -17.58
CA TYR A 275 17.96 -13.92 -18.47
C TYR A 275 19.44 -14.33 -18.38
N GLY A 276 19.77 -15.27 -17.50
CA GLY A 276 21.13 -15.77 -17.30
C GLY A 276 21.69 -16.60 -18.46
N GLY A 277 23.02 -16.69 -18.52
CA GLY A 277 23.72 -17.59 -19.45
C GLY A 277 23.97 -17.05 -20.86
N SER A 278 23.38 -15.92 -21.25
CA SER A 278 23.76 -15.22 -22.48
C SER A 278 24.92 -14.24 -22.23
N ILE A 279 25.81 -14.08 -23.22
CA ILE A 279 26.95 -13.16 -23.13
C ILE A 279 26.48 -11.72 -22.94
N GLN A 280 25.39 -11.34 -23.62
CA GLN A 280 24.81 -10.00 -23.53
C GLN A 280 24.41 -9.69 -22.09
N TRP A 281 23.59 -10.55 -21.46
CA TRP A 281 23.09 -10.31 -20.11
C TRP A 281 24.16 -10.48 -19.02
N SER A 282 25.16 -11.33 -19.23
CA SER A 282 26.32 -11.39 -18.35
C SER A 282 27.13 -10.08 -18.37
N TYR A 283 27.15 -9.37 -19.49
CA TYR A 283 27.84 -8.09 -19.61
C TYR A 283 27.00 -6.91 -19.11
N THR A 284 25.71 -6.85 -19.47
CA THR A 284 24.85 -5.70 -19.16
C THR A 284 24.34 -5.70 -17.72
N GLY A 285 23.97 -6.87 -17.18
CA GLY A 285 23.37 -7.00 -15.85
C GLY A 285 24.21 -7.81 -14.86
N ALA A 286 25.44 -8.21 -15.23
CA ALA A 286 26.25 -9.14 -14.46
C ALA A 286 25.51 -10.47 -14.12
N LEU A 287 24.60 -10.91 -15.00
CA LEU A 287 23.78 -12.08 -14.77
C LEU A 287 24.59 -13.39 -14.87
N PHE A 288 24.24 -14.34 -14.01
CA PHE A 288 24.93 -15.61 -13.87
C PHE A 288 24.36 -16.68 -14.81
N GLY A 289 25.23 -17.53 -15.35
CA GLY A 289 24.79 -18.79 -15.96
C GLY A 289 24.31 -19.80 -14.91
N GLU A 290 23.69 -20.89 -15.35
CA GLU A 290 23.04 -21.89 -14.49
C GLU A 290 23.93 -22.42 -13.34
N LYS A 291 25.16 -22.84 -13.66
CA LYS A 291 26.11 -23.39 -12.66
C LYS A 291 26.52 -22.38 -11.58
N PRO A 292 27.06 -21.19 -11.90
CA PRO A 292 27.39 -20.20 -10.88
C PRO A 292 26.15 -19.70 -10.12
N LEU A 293 24.99 -19.58 -10.78
CA LEU A 293 23.74 -19.23 -10.12
C LEU A 293 23.38 -20.23 -9.01
N HIS A 294 23.36 -21.52 -9.34
CA HIS A 294 23.05 -22.59 -8.37
C HIS A 294 24.01 -22.57 -7.18
N LEU A 295 25.32 -22.45 -7.43
CA LEU A 295 26.33 -22.38 -6.37
C LEU A 295 26.11 -21.20 -5.43
N ILE A 296 25.82 -20.00 -5.94
CA ILE A 296 25.60 -18.82 -5.09
C ILE A 296 24.31 -18.97 -4.26
N LEU A 297 23.23 -19.48 -4.87
CA LEU A 297 21.97 -19.72 -4.17
C LEU A 297 22.11 -20.76 -3.04
N ALA A 298 22.89 -21.82 -3.28
CA ALA A 298 23.14 -22.86 -2.30
C ALA A 298 24.06 -22.37 -1.16
N GLU A 299 25.21 -21.77 -1.51
CA GLU A 299 26.25 -21.42 -0.53
C GLU A 299 25.95 -20.12 0.22
N ALA A 300 25.72 -19.03 -0.51
CA ALA A 300 25.45 -17.72 0.07
C ALA A 300 23.97 -17.58 0.48
N GLY A 301 23.07 -18.07 -0.37
CA GLY A 301 21.62 -18.04 -0.11
C GLY A 301 21.14 -19.08 0.89
N ARG A 302 21.94 -20.12 1.18
CA ARG A 302 21.60 -21.27 2.04
C ARG A 302 20.28 -21.91 1.66
N LEU A 303 20.01 -21.98 0.36
CA LEU A 303 18.84 -22.65 -0.19
C LEU A 303 19.16 -24.12 -0.47
N THR A 304 18.19 -24.98 -0.22
CA THR A 304 18.25 -26.39 -0.62
C THR A 304 17.97 -26.51 -2.12
N ASP A 305 18.41 -27.62 -2.75
CA ASP A 305 18.10 -27.87 -4.16
C ASP A 305 16.60 -27.82 -4.47
N LYS A 306 15.76 -28.31 -3.53
CA LYS A 306 14.31 -28.24 -3.67
C LYS A 306 13.78 -26.80 -3.66
N GLU A 307 14.30 -25.95 -2.78
CA GLU A 307 13.92 -24.52 -2.73
C GLU A 307 14.38 -23.80 -4.00
N ILE A 308 15.59 -24.10 -4.50
CA ILE A 308 16.11 -23.53 -5.76
C ILE A 308 15.25 -23.96 -6.95
N GLU A 309 14.89 -25.24 -7.04
CA GLU A 309 14.04 -25.76 -8.11
C GLU A 309 12.65 -25.12 -8.08
N LEU A 310 12.06 -24.99 -6.89
CA LEU A 310 10.76 -24.36 -6.70
C LEU A 310 10.79 -22.90 -7.13
N LEU A 311 11.80 -22.14 -6.67
CA LEU A 311 11.97 -20.73 -7.02
C LEU A 311 12.21 -20.54 -8.53
N SER A 312 13.07 -21.38 -9.13
CA SER A 312 13.33 -21.37 -10.59
C SER A 312 12.05 -21.57 -11.39
N LYS A 313 11.28 -22.61 -11.06
CA LYS A 313 9.99 -22.89 -11.72
C LYS A 313 9.00 -21.75 -11.52
N ALA A 314 8.94 -21.16 -10.33
CA ALA A 314 8.04 -20.04 -10.06
C ALA A 314 8.39 -18.83 -10.92
N ILE A 315 9.66 -18.41 -10.96
CA ILE A 315 10.11 -17.23 -11.71
C ILE A 315 9.94 -17.42 -13.22
N ILE A 316 10.32 -18.59 -13.76
CA ILE A 316 10.18 -18.88 -15.20
C ILE A 316 8.70 -18.92 -15.60
N ASN A 317 7.83 -19.58 -14.82
CA ASN A 317 6.40 -19.60 -15.10
C ASN A 317 5.78 -18.21 -14.95
N GLN A 318 6.21 -17.43 -13.95
CA GLN A 318 5.73 -16.07 -13.74
C GLN A 318 6.06 -15.19 -14.93
N HIS A 319 7.31 -15.19 -15.39
CA HIS A 319 7.75 -14.46 -16.58
C HIS A 319 6.94 -14.85 -17.83
N ASN A 320 6.87 -16.15 -18.13
CA ASN A 320 6.21 -16.63 -19.35
C ASN A 320 4.69 -16.40 -19.36
N LEU A 321 4.04 -16.32 -18.19
CA LEU A 321 2.59 -16.15 -18.06
C LEU A 321 2.17 -14.72 -17.73
N ALA A 322 3.06 -13.86 -17.25
CA ALA A 322 2.79 -12.45 -16.95
C ALA A 322 2.04 -11.70 -18.07
N PRO A 323 2.43 -11.81 -19.37
CA PRO A 323 1.74 -11.12 -20.46
C PRO A 323 0.36 -11.71 -20.80
N ILE A 324 0.03 -12.89 -20.27
CA ILE A 324 -1.05 -13.72 -20.81
C ILE A 324 -2.40 -13.32 -20.23
N LEU A 325 -3.37 -13.09 -21.12
CA LEU A 325 -4.74 -12.67 -20.79
C LEU A 325 -5.79 -13.78 -21.00
N ASP A 326 -5.41 -14.88 -21.66
CA ASP A 326 -6.29 -15.99 -22.02
C ASP A 326 -5.67 -17.34 -21.67
N ILE A 327 -6.44 -18.17 -20.98
CA ILE A 327 -6.04 -19.52 -20.55
C ILE A 327 -5.65 -20.42 -21.73
N LYS A 328 -6.21 -20.20 -22.94
CA LYS A 328 -5.82 -20.95 -24.15
C LYS A 328 -4.42 -20.60 -24.65
N GLN A 329 -3.93 -19.40 -24.36
CA GLN A 329 -2.55 -19.04 -24.67
C GLN A 329 -1.61 -19.67 -23.63
N ALA A 330 -2.00 -19.64 -22.36
CA ALA A 330 -1.27 -20.31 -21.29
C ALA A 330 -1.10 -21.82 -21.55
N SER A 331 -2.10 -22.50 -22.12
CA SER A 331 -1.97 -23.93 -22.48
C SER A 331 -0.87 -24.19 -23.49
N ARG A 332 -0.72 -23.31 -24.50
CA ARG A 332 0.33 -23.43 -25.53
C ARG A 332 1.71 -23.17 -24.96
N ILE A 333 1.83 -22.20 -24.05
CA ILE A 333 3.10 -21.87 -23.40
C ILE A 333 3.57 -23.00 -22.48
N LEU A 334 2.65 -23.58 -21.70
CA LEU A 334 3.01 -24.57 -20.68
C LEU A 334 3.14 -26.00 -21.22
N PHE A 335 2.36 -26.36 -22.25
CA PHE A 335 2.24 -27.74 -22.73
C PHE A 335 2.41 -27.89 -24.25
N ASP A 336 2.68 -26.81 -24.99
CA ASP A 336 2.74 -26.82 -26.47
C ASP A 336 1.49 -27.47 -27.10
N SER A 337 0.32 -27.22 -26.50
CA SER A 337 -0.94 -27.86 -26.87
C SER A 337 -2.13 -26.92 -26.71
N ASN A 338 -3.19 -27.12 -27.49
CA ASN A 338 -4.43 -26.38 -27.30
C ASN A 338 -5.15 -26.87 -26.05
N TRP A 339 -5.88 -25.97 -25.39
CA TRP A 339 -6.64 -26.25 -24.17
C TRP A 339 -7.54 -27.49 -24.27
N ASP A 340 -8.24 -27.63 -25.40
CA ASP A 340 -9.22 -28.69 -25.61
C ASP A 340 -8.57 -30.08 -25.78
N ASP A 341 -7.25 -30.13 -26.05
CA ASP A 341 -6.48 -31.36 -26.22
C ASP A 341 -5.82 -31.84 -24.91
N LEU A 342 -5.87 -31.05 -23.85
CA LEU A 342 -5.24 -31.34 -22.55
C LEU A 342 -6.08 -32.33 -21.71
N SER A 343 -5.40 -33.16 -20.91
CA SER A 343 -6.04 -33.94 -19.85
C SER A 343 -6.64 -33.03 -18.77
N LYS A 344 -7.55 -33.56 -17.94
CA LYS A 344 -8.15 -32.79 -16.84
C LYS A 344 -7.10 -32.31 -15.83
N GLU A 345 -6.09 -33.12 -15.57
CA GLU A 345 -4.97 -32.81 -14.69
C GLU A 345 -4.13 -31.67 -15.29
N GLN A 346 -3.86 -31.70 -16.60
CA GLN A 346 -3.15 -30.63 -17.29
C GLN A 346 -3.96 -29.33 -17.31
N GLN A 347 -5.27 -29.40 -17.60
CA GLN A 347 -6.16 -28.24 -17.54
C GLN A 347 -6.20 -27.63 -16.13
N ALA A 348 -6.25 -28.45 -15.08
CA ALA A 348 -6.17 -27.98 -13.71
C ALA A 348 -4.83 -27.26 -13.44
N ARG A 349 -3.71 -27.81 -13.93
CA ARG A 349 -2.39 -27.20 -13.78
C ARG A 349 -2.24 -25.88 -14.54
N VAL A 350 -2.75 -25.80 -15.78
CA VAL A 350 -2.80 -24.53 -16.53
C VAL A 350 -3.66 -23.51 -15.77
N THR A 351 -4.82 -23.92 -15.28
CA THR A 351 -5.73 -23.03 -14.52
C THR A 351 -5.05 -22.47 -13.28
N GLU A 352 -4.37 -23.34 -12.51
CA GLU A 352 -3.62 -22.95 -11.32
C GLU A 352 -2.55 -21.91 -11.65
N LEU A 353 -1.65 -22.21 -12.58
CA LEU A 353 -0.55 -21.32 -12.95
C LEU A 353 -1.02 -20.02 -13.63
N PHE A 354 -2.04 -20.10 -14.48
CA PHE A 354 -2.62 -18.92 -15.12
C PHE A 354 -3.32 -18.01 -14.10
N THR A 355 -4.08 -18.59 -13.16
CA THR A 355 -4.71 -17.82 -12.06
C THR A 355 -3.64 -17.19 -11.16
N GLN A 356 -2.52 -17.89 -10.98
CA GLN A 356 -1.41 -17.41 -10.19
C GLN A 356 -0.71 -16.24 -10.88
N PHE A 357 -0.33 -16.35 -12.16
CA PHE A 357 0.64 -15.46 -12.80
C PHE A 357 0.11 -14.58 -13.94
N GLY A 358 -1.05 -14.91 -14.52
CA GLY A 358 -1.60 -14.20 -15.69
C GLY A 358 -1.91 -12.71 -15.44
N ASN A 359 -1.64 -11.88 -16.44
CA ASN A 359 -1.85 -10.43 -16.43
C ASN A 359 -1.18 -9.70 -15.25
N ARG A 360 0.04 -10.10 -14.89
CA ARG A 360 0.84 -9.49 -13.81
C ARG A 360 2.05 -8.74 -14.35
N SER A 361 2.71 -7.94 -13.51
CA SER A 361 3.97 -7.31 -13.89
C SER A 361 5.01 -8.41 -14.08
N ASP A 362 5.89 -8.31 -15.08
CA ASP A 362 6.98 -9.28 -15.25
C ASP A 362 8.05 -9.05 -14.17
N PHE A 363 8.22 -10.02 -13.27
CA PHE A 363 9.16 -9.91 -12.15
C PHE A 363 10.60 -10.11 -12.61
N ALA A 364 10.84 -11.10 -13.46
CA ALA A 364 12.18 -11.42 -13.93
C ALA A 364 12.73 -10.31 -14.81
N HIS A 365 11.87 -9.73 -15.67
CA HIS A 365 12.22 -8.58 -16.50
C HIS A 365 12.57 -7.38 -15.62
N MET A 366 11.70 -7.01 -14.67
CA MET A 366 11.97 -5.91 -13.74
C MET A 366 13.32 -6.11 -13.00
N CYS A 367 13.59 -7.32 -12.51
CA CYS A 367 14.87 -7.61 -11.87
C CYS A 367 16.06 -7.47 -12.84
N ALA A 368 15.93 -7.91 -14.10
CA ALA A 368 16.99 -7.78 -15.09
C ALA A 368 17.29 -6.30 -15.39
N THR A 369 16.26 -5.47 -15.58
CA THR A 369 16.40 -4.02 -15.77
C THR A 369 17.04 -3.33 -14.56
N ILE A 370 16.66 -3.69 -13.33
CA ILE A 370 17.31 -3.14 -12.14
C ILE A 370 18.78 -3.59 -12.05
N ALA A 371 19.09 -4.84 -12.42
CA ALA A 371 20.46 -5.34 -12.40
C ALA A 371 21.38 -4.53 -13.33
N THR A 372 20.87 -4.06 -14.48
CA THR A 372 21.66 -3.20 -15.38
C THR A 372 22.00 -1.85 -14.76
N TYR A 373 21.07 -1.25 -13.98
CA TYR A 373 21.35 0.00 -13.26
C TYR A 373 22.43 -0.14 -12.19
N TYR A 374 22.61 -1.33 -11.60
CA TYR A 374 23.69 -1.58 -10.65
C TYR A 374 25.06 -1.83 -11.30
N THR A 375 25.08 -2.28 -12.56
CA THR A 375 26.29 -2.84 -13.17
C THR A 375 27.22 -1.77 -13.73
N LYS A 376 26.76 -0.53 -13.98
CA LYS A 376 27.51 0.63 -14.52
C LYS A 376 28.85 0.24 -15.14
N SER A 377 28.78 -0.31 -16.35
CA SER A 377 29.94 -0.94 -16.98
C SER A 377 31.09 0.07 -17.09
N PRO A 378 32.35 -0.29 -16.78
CA PRO A 378 33.51 0.59 -16.93
C PRO A 378 33.78 1.09 -18.37
N LEU A 379 33.02 0.58 -19.34
CA LEU A 379 33.06 0.98 -20.75
C LEU A 379 31.89 1.89 -21.15
N GLU A 380 31.00 2.30 -20.24
CA GLU A 380 29.82 3.13 -20.51
C GLU A 380 30.13 4.32 -21.44
N ASP A 381 31.18 5.10 -21.15
CA ASP A 381 31.53 6.28 -21.96
C ASP A 381 31.98 5.92 -23.40
N THR A 382 32.66 4.78 -23.59
CA THR A 382 33.13 4.32 -24.91
C THR A 382 32.09 3.50 -25.67
N ALA A 383 31.20 2.85 -24.93
CA ALA A 383 30.13 2.02 -25.46
C ALA A 383 28.96 2.90 -25.89
N ASP A 384 28.58 3.96 -25.16
CA ASP A 384 27.46 4.84 -25.56
C ASP A 384 27.70 5.55 -26.91
N GLU A 385 28.95 5.93 -27.21
CA GLU A 385 29.33 6.58 -28.47
C GLU A 385 29.34 5.58 -29.67
N LEU A 386 29.75 4.33 -29.43
CA LEU A 386 29.79 3.27 -30.46
C LEU A 386 28.41 2.59 -30.65
N LEU A 387 27.64 2.48 -29.57
CA LEU A 387 26.33 1.85 -29.52
C LEU A 387 25.21 2.82 -29.92
N GLY A 388 25.39 4.13 -29.74
CA GLY A 388 24.51 5.15 -30.33
C GLY A 388 24.47 5.13 -31.87
N ILE A 389 25.42 4.44 -32.51
CA ILE A 389 25.42 4.16 -33.97
C ILE A 389 24.63 2.88 -34.29
N LEU A 390 24.53 1.93 -33.35
CA LEU A 390 23.91 0.60 -33.52
C LEU A 390 22.46 0.52 -33.00
N TYR A 391 22.06 1.41 -32.08
CA TYR A 391 20.73 1.40 -31.46
C TYR A 391 19.91 2.65 -31.80
N PRO A 392 18.56 2.54 -31.82
CA PRO A 392 17.70 3.68 -32.14
C PRO A 392 17.76 4.82 -31.11
N VAL A 393 18.14 4.51 -29.87
CA VAL A 393 18.30 5.43 -28.73
C VAL A 393 19.52 4.97 -27.90
N SER A 394 20.34 5.93 -27.43
CA SER A 394 21.56 5.66 -26.64
C SER A 394 21.27 5.40 -25.15
N GLY A 395 22.15 4.68 -24.45
CA GLY A 395 22.03 4.30 -23.04
C GLY A 395 21.80 2.79 -22.84
N LEU A 396 22.80 2.07 -22.33
CA LEU A 396 22.77 0.62 -22.15
C LEU A 396 21.71 0.12 -21.15
N ASP A 397 21.54 0.86 -20.06
CA ASP A 397 20.63 0.55 -18.96
C ASP A 397 19.16 0.80 -19.33
N VAL A 398 18.87 1.92 -20.00
CA VAL A 398 17.53 2.20 -20.53
C VAL A 398 17.17 1.28 -21.71
N ASN A 399 18.16 0.84 -22.50
CA ASN A 399 17.98 -0.15 -23.57
C ASN A 399 17.68 -1.57 -23.06
N SER A 400 17.92 -1.84 -21.77
CA SER A 400 17.57 -3.11 -21.10
C SER A 400 16.26 -3.01 -20.31
N GLY A 401 15.55 -1.90 -20.45
CA GLY A 401 14.18 -1.69 -19.97
C GLY A 401 13.35 -0.96 -21.03
N TYR A 402 12.55 0.04 -20.62
CA TYR A 402 11.52 0.63 -21.50
C TYR A 402 11.97 1.07 -22.88
N ILE A 403 13.21 1.54 -23.07
CA ILE A 403 13.66 1.92 -24.41
C ILE A 403 13.86 0.69 -25.31
N GLY A 404 14.42 -0.39 -24.77
CA GLY A 404 14.55 -1.67 -25.49
C GLY A 404 13.20 -2.17 -25.98
N ASP A 405 12.19 -2.08 -25.14
CA ASP A 405 10.84 -2.59 -25.42
C ASP A 405 10.04 -1.67 -26.34
N VAL A 406 10.18 -0.34 -26.21
CA VAL A 406 9.43 0.61 -27.05
C VAL A 406 10.09 0.91 -28.40
N ALA A 407 11.40 0.80 -28.52
CA ALA A 407 12.15 1.16 -29.73
C ALA A 407 12.79 -0.05 -30.42
N GLY A 408 12.88 -1.20 -29.74
CA GLY A 408 13.62 -2.36 -30.20
C GLY A 408 15.13 -2.18 -30.04
N THR A 409 15.83 -3.25 -29.69
CA THR A 409 17.30 -3.25 -29.53
C THR A 409 17.91 -4.52 -30.13
N ASN A 410 19.11 -4.39 -30.70
CA ASN A 410 19.90 -5.52 -31.21
C ASN A 410 19.16 -6.46 -32.19
N GLY A 411 18.34 -5.90 -33.08
CA GLY A 411 17.55 -6.66 -34.05
C GLY A 411 16.23 -7.25 -33.50
N ALA A 412 15.95 -7.11 -32.20
CA ALA A 412 14.64 -7.36 -31.64
C ALA A 412 13.66 -6.25 -32.04
N ARG A 413 12.42 -6.63 -32.29
CA ARG A 413 11.34 -5.71 -32.63
C ARG A 413 10.78 -5.08 -31.35
N PRO A 414 10.25 -3.85 -31.39
CA PRO A 414 9.51 -3.28 -30.28
C PRO A 414 8.40 -4.22 -29.81
N SER A 415 8.33 -4.46 -28.51
CA SER A 415 7.31 -5.28 -27.87
C SER A 415 7.13 -4.77 -26.45
N MET A 416 5.96 -4.22 -26.16
CA MET A 416 5.64 -3.69 -24.83
C MET A 416 4.26 -4.21 -24.42
N GLY A 417 4.25 -5.24 -23.59
CA GLY A 417 3.05 -5.74 -22.94
C GLY A 417 2.66 -4.91 -21.71
N ASN A 418 1.53 -5.21 -21.09
CA ASN A 418 1.15 -4.59 -19.81
C ASN A 418 2.02 -5.08 -18.64
N ASP A 419 2.54 -6.28 -18.76
CA ASP A 419 3.54 -6.88 -17.90
C ASP A 419 4.87 -6.12 -17.92
N ASP A 420 5.45 -5.91 -19.12
CA ASP A 420 6.69 -5.16 -19.30
C ASP A 420 6.52 -3.67 -18.98
N TYR A 421 5.41 -3.05 -19.39
CA TYR A 421 5.13 -1.63 -19.07
C TYR A 421 5.15 -1.36 -17.57
N ARG A 422 4.61 -2.28 -16.77
CA ARG A 422 4.68 -2.18 -15.32
C ARG A 422 6.08 -2.47 -14.81
N ALA A 423 6.72 -3.54 -15.32
CA ALA A 423 8.06 -3.95 -14.92
C ALA A 423 9.09 -2.83 -15.10
N ASP A 424 9.07 -2.16 -16.23
CA ASP A 424 9.99 -1.07 -16.56
C ASP A 424 9.83 0.17 -15.71
N LEU A 425 8.58 0.62 -15.55
CA LEU A 425 8.27 1.78 -14.72
C LEU A 425 8.63 1.48 -13.25
N ASP A 426 8.31 0.27 -12.79
CA ASP A 426 8.61 -0.20 -11.44
C ASP A 426 10.12 -0.36 -11.25
N ALA A 427 10.88 -0.82 -12.24
CA ALA A 427 12.33 -0.96 -12.18
C ALA A 427 13.03 0.38 -11.90
N VAL A 428 12.72 1.41 -12.69
CA VAL A 428 13.26 2.78 -12.48
C VAL A 428 12.89 3.30 -11.10
N ASN A 429 11.64 3.12 -10.68
CA ASN A 429 11.15 3.66 -9.41
C ASN A 429 11.76 2.98 -8.19
N ILE A 430 11.80 1.65 -8.21
CA ILE A 430 12.35 0.83 -7.14
C ILE A 430 13.86 1.05 -7.04
N TYR A 431 14.59 1.04 -8.16
CA TYR A 431 16.03 1.32 -8.15
C TYR A 431 16.33 2.71 -7.57
N SER A 432 15.59 3.74 -7.99
CA SER A 432 15.75 5.11 -7.48
C SER A 432 15.54 5.19 -5.97
N LYS A 433 14.56 4.45 -5.43
CA LYS A 433 14.32 4.35 -3.99
C LYS A 433 15.43 3.58 -3.25
N LEU A 434 15.95 2.51 -3.85
CA LEU A 434 17.08 1.74 -3.31
C LEU A 434 18.38 2.54 -3.23
N GLN A 435 18.49 3.67 -3.96
CA GLN A 435 19.62 4.57 -3.78
C GLN A 435 19.58 5.33 -2.44
N VAL A 436 18.39 5.52 -1.86
CA VAL A 436 18.17 6.29 -0.63
C VAL A 436 17.91 5.38 0.57
N GLU A 437 16.98 4.43 0.44
CA GLU A 437 16.65 3.44 1.48
C GLU A 437 17.22 2.08 1.06
N LYS A 438 18.18 1.56 1.84
CA LYS A 438 18.90 0.33 1.48
C LYS A 438 18.14 -0.93 1.89
N ASN A 439 17.06 -0.84 2.65
CA ASN A 439 16.25 -2.02 2.97
C ASN A 439 15.29 -2.35 1.81
N MET A 440 15.52 -3.48 1.11
CA MET A 440 14.69 -3.93 -0.02
C MET A 440 13.22 -4.06 0.36
N ASN A 441 12.95 -4.74 1.47
CA ASN A 441 11.59 -5.05 1.91
C ASN A 441 10.83 -3.74 2.14
N LYS A 442 11.47 -2.79 2.82
CA LYS A 442 10.90 -1.46 3.04
C LYS A 442 10.63 -0.71 1.74
N VAL A 443 11.58 -0.69 0.81
CA VAL A 443 11.41 0.00 -0.49
C VAL A 443 10.22 -0.57 -1.26
N PHE A 444 10.14 -1.89 -1.40
CA PHE A 444 9.02 -2.53 -2.08
C PHE A 444 7.69 -2.24 -1.39
N ASN A 445 7.66 -2.33 -0.06
CA ASN A 445 6.46 -2.05 0.74
C ASN A 445 5.97 -0.62 0.59
N ASP A 446 6.86 0.36 0.74
CA ASP A 446 6.52 1.77 0.60
C ASP A 446 6.10 2.11 -0.83
N TYR A 447 6.77 1.53 -1.82
CA TYR A 447 6.45 1.74 -3.24
C TYR A 447 5.04 1.25 -3.59
N TYR A 448 4.71 0.00 -3.27
CA TYR A 448 3.41 -0.58 -3.60
C TYR A 448 2.28 0.01 -2.76
N LYS A 449 2.54 0.40 -1.51
CA LYS A 449 1.60 1.20 -0.72
C LYS A 449 1.25 2.52 -1.40
N ASN A 450 2.24 3.20 -1.99
CA ASN A 450 1.98 4.46 -2.67
C ASN A 450 1.19 4.27 -3.98
N ILE A 451 1.48 3.21 -4.75
CA ILE A 451 0.66 2.83 -5.92
C ILE A 451 -0.81 2.62 -5.54
N GLU A 452 -1.07 1.93 -4.43
CA GLU A 452 -2.44 1.70 -3.95
C GLU A 452 -3.13 2.98 -3.49
N SER A 453 -2.37 3.95 -2.99
CA SER A 453 -2.91 5.21 -2.49
C SER A 453 -3.27 6.20 -3.61
N ALA A 454 -2.60 6.12 -4.78
CA ALA A 454 -2.79 7.06 -5.88
C ALA A 454 -2.56 6.38 -7.23
N SER A 455 -3.61 6.33 -8.06
CA SER A 455 -3.62 5.61 -9.33
C SER A 455 -2.66 6.17 -10.39
N ASP A 456 -2.14 7.38 -10.24
CA ASP A 456 -1.13 7.98 -11.13
C ASP A 456 0.29 7.97 -10.54
N TYR A 457 0.50 7.36 -9.37
CA TYR A 457 1.78 7.38 -8.66
C TYR A 457 2.91 6.76 -9.49
N ARG A 458 2.72 5.54 -10.03
CA ARG A 458 3.73 4.81 -10.82
C ARG A 458 4.30 5.68 -11.95
N VAL A 459 3.42 6.29 -12.74
CA VAL A 459 3.79 7.14 -13.88
C VAL A 459 4.46 8.43 -13.43
N ASN A 460 3.90 9.12 -12.44
CA ASN A 460 4.46 10.39 -11.97
C ASN A 460 5.85 10.19 -11.35
N GLU A 461 6.02 9.12 -10.58
CA GLU A 461 7.29 8.75 -9.98
C GLU A 461 8.32 8.37 -11.05
N PHE A 462 7.92 7.60 -12.08
CA PHE A 462 8.78 7.23 -13.20
C PHE A 462 9.32 8.46 -13.93
N ILE A 463 8.43 9.37 -14.34
CA ILE A 463 8.81 10.59 -15.07
C ILE A 463 9.76 11.45 -14.23
N LYS A 464 9.49 11.58 -12.92
CA LYS A 464 10.41 12.30 -12.02
C LYS A 464 11.78 11.64 -11.95
N ASN A 465 11.83 10.32 -11.82
CA ASN A 465 13.08 9.59 -11.62
C ASN A 465 13.98 9.63 -12.86
N ILE A 466 13.44 9.40 -14.06
CA ILE A 466 14.21 9.57 -15.31
C ILE A 466 14.65 11.02 -15.53
N GLY A 467 13.92 11.98 -14.95
CA GLY A 467 14.26 13.41 -14.93
C GLY A 467 15.16 13.84 -13.77
N ASN A 468 15.83 12.92 -13.08
CA ASN A 468 16.68 13.19 -11.91
C ASN A 468 15.97 14.02 -10.83
N GLY A 469 14.71 13.70 -10.55
CA GLY A 469 13.83 14.37 -9.59
C GLY A 469 12.96 15.48 -10.18
N SER A 470 13.21 15.92 -11.42
CA SER A 470 12.39 16.93 -12.10
C SER A 470 11.41 16.30 -13.08
N TYR A 471 10.11 16.50 -12.83
CA TYR A 471 9.04 16.02 -13.70
C TYR A 471 9.13 16.63 -15.11
N GLU A 472 9.50 17.90 -15.22
CA GLU A 472 9.67 18.60 -16.50
C GLU A 472 10.87 18.07 -17.28
N ALA A 473 11.99 17.81 -16.59
CA ALA A 473 13.18 17.25 -17.22
C ALA A 473 12.93 15.82 -17.73
N GLY A 474 12.12 15.04 -17.01
CA GLY A 474 11.73 13.69 -17.44
C GLY A 474 10.92 13.70 -18.74
N TRP A 475 9.96 14.61 -18.88
CA TRP A 475 9.22 14.79 -20.14
C TRP A 475 10.12 15.25 -21.29
N LEU A 476 11.06 16.16 -21.01
CA LEU A 476 12.02 16.62 -22.01
C LEU A 476 12.92 15.47 -22.50
N LEU A 477 13.35 14.59 -21.59
CA LEU A 477 14.11 13.39 -21.94
C LEU A 477 13.31 12.45 -22.85
N LEU A 478 12.07 12.13 -22.47
CA LEU A 478 11.19 11.27 -23.29
C LEU A 478 10.95 11.86 -24.69
N GLN A 479 10.74 13.17 -24.79
CA GLN A 479 10.59 13.85 -26.08
C GLN A 479 11.85 13.75 -26.93
N LYS A 480 13.04 13.92 -26.32
CA LYS A 480 14.32 13.78 -26.99
C LYS A 480 14.51 12.34 -27.52
N GLN A 481 14.25 11.34 -26.69
CA GLN A 481 14.38 9.93 -27.07
C GLN A 481 13.43 9.54 -28.21
N TYR A 482 12.17 10.00 -28.17
CA TYR A 482 11.22 9.76 -29.26
C TYR A 482 11.64 10.45 -30.57
N THR A 483 12.21 11.65 -30.48
CA THR A 483 12.76 12.37 -31.64
C THR A 483 13.97 11.64 -32.22
N GLN A 484 14.86 11.10 -31.38
CA GLN A 484 15.98 10.28 -31.84
C GLN A 484 15.48 9.01 -32.54
N PHE A 485 14.55 8.29 -31.91
CA PHE A 485 13.94 7.09 -32.46
C PHE A 485 13.34 7.33 -33.84
N THR A 486 12.46 8.33 -33.98
CA THR A 486 11.77 8.63 -35.26
C THR A 486 12.70 9.07 -36.38
N ASN A 487 13.88 9.61 -36.05
CA ASN A 487 14.91 9.99 -37.02
C ASN A 487 15.87 8.84 -37.37
N SER A 488 15.83 7.71 -36.64
CA SER A 488 16.73 6.57 -36.85
C SER A 488 16.44 5.80 -38.15
N GLU A 489 17.46 5.13 -38.67
CA GLU A 489 17.30 4.27 -39.84
C GLU A 489 16.44 3.02 -39.53
N THR A 490 16.52 2.53 -38.29
CA THR A 490 15.66 1.46 -37.77
C THR A 490 14.19 1.84 -37.90
N TYR A 491 13.82 3.05 -37.49
CA TYR A 491 12.44 3.54 -37.62
C TYR A 491 11.98 3.58 -39.08
N LYS A 492 12.81 4.03 -40.02
CA LYS A 492 12.40 4.09 -41.44
C LYS A 492 12.00 2.71 -41.98
N ASN A 493 12.76 1.68 -41.61
CA ASN A 493 12.58 0.31 -42.08
C ASN A 493 11.57 -0.52 -41.27
N MET A 494 11.06 0.03 -40.17
CA MET A 494 10.12 -0.62 -39.26
C MET A 494 8.67 -0.56 -39.80
N ASP A 495 7.86 -1.58 -39.54
CA ASP A 495 6.45 -1.57 -39.94
C ASP A 495 5.60 -0.64 -39.05
N VAL A 496 4.37 -0.40 -39.49
CA VAL A 496 3.47 0.57 -38.84
C VAL A 496 3.06 0.16 -37.43
N ASN A 497 2.97 -1.13 -37.10
CA ASN A 497 2.59 -1.58 -35.77
C ASN A 497 3.75 -1.41 -34.79
N ASP A 498 4.95 -1.82 -35.18
CA ASP A 498 6.15 -1.63 -34.37
C ASP A 498 6.42 -0.13 -34.09
N LYS A 499 6.17 0.74 -35.08
CA LYS A 499 6.28 2.21 -34.93
C LYS A 499 5.34 2.79 -33.87
N LYS A 500 4.20 2.15 -33.63
CA LYS A 500 3.18 2.65 -32.69
C LYS A 500 3.56 2.39 -31.24
N VAL A 501 4.39 1.38 -30.95
CA VAL A 501 4.68 0.95 -29.58
C VAL A 501 5.20 2.10 -28.72
N PHE A 502 6.21 2.84 -29.19
CA PHE A 502 6.71 4.02 -28.47
C PHE A 502 5.65 5.14 -28.35
N ALA A 503 4.87 5.39 -29.40
CA ALA A 503 3.82 6.41 -29.34
C ALA A 503 2.72 6.03 -28.31
N GLU A 504 2.34 4.76 -28.24
CA GLU A 504 1.35 4.23 -27.28
C GLU A 504 1.87 4.26 -25.84
N PHE A 505 3.16 3.97 -25.65
CA PHE A 505 3.85 4.15 -24.37
C PHE A 505 3.73 5.60 -23.88
N LEU A 506 4.15 6.57 -24.71
CA LEU A 506 4.06 7.99 -24.37
C LEU A 506 2.63 8.44 -24.10
N LEU A 507 1.66 7.96 -24.89
CA LEU A 507 0.25 8.27 -24.69
C LEU A 507 -0.26 7.74 -23.34
N ASN A 508 0.18 6.56 -22.90
CA ASN A 508 -0.18 6.02 -21.59
C ASN A 508 0.43 6.83 -20.45
N LEU A 509 1.69 7.27 -20.59
CA LEU A 509 2.32 8.19 -19.63
C LEU A 509 1.59 9.53 -19.56
N MET A 510 1.21 10.13 -20.70
CA MET A 510 0.48 11.40 -20.75
C MET A 510 -0.90 11.29 -20.09
N ASN A 511 -1.56 10.15 -20.26
CA ASN A 511 -2.84 9.84 -19.62
C ASN A 511 -2.69 9.35 -18.19
N LYS A 512 -1.47 9.26 -17.66
CA LYS A 512 -1.17 8.79 -16.30
C LYS A 512 -1.71 7.40 -16.00
N ASN A 513 -1.73 6.52 -17.01
CA ASN A 513 -2.17 5.16 -16.83
C ASN A 513 -1.08 4.34 -16.15
N SER A 514 -1.33 3.84 -14.93
CA SER A 514 -0.41 2.92 -14.24
C SER A 514 -0.36 1.50 -14.84
N GLU A 515 -1.17 1.23 -15.85
CA GLU A 515 -1.21 -0.02 -16.61
C GLU A 515 -1.33 0.33 -18.09
N LEU A 516 -0.70 -0.44 -18.97
CA LEU A 516 -0.74 -0.19 -20.40
C LEU A 516 -2.15 -0.44 -20.91
N LYS A 517 -2.81 0.62 -21.37
CA LYS A 517 -4.06 0.51 -22.12
C LYS A 517 -3.71 0.55 -23.59
N SER A 518 -3.83 -0.60 -24.25
CA SER A 518 -3.78 -0.64 -25.71
C SER A 518 -4.88 0.26 -26.26
N GLY A 519 -4.56 1.00 -27.32
CA GLY A 519 -5.44 2.02 -27.89
C GLY A 519 -6.70 1.46 -28.56
N ASN A 520 -7.60 0.85 -27.79
CA ASN A 520 -9.01 0.72 -28.17
C ASN A 520 -9.80 1.79 -27.41
N LYS A 521 -9.85 2.99 -27.98
CA LYS A 521 -10.91 3.95 -27.68
C LYS A 521 -11.67 4.30 -28.96
N ARG A 522 -12.84 3.66 -29.04
CA ARG A 522 -14.05 3.99 -29.82
C ARG A 522 -14.05 3.63 -31.30
#